data_AF-T1HJA7-F1
#
_entry.id   AF-T1HJA7-F1
#
_cell.length_a   1.000
_cell.length_b   1.000
_cell.length_c   1.000
_cell.angle_alpha   90.00
_cell.angle_beta   90.00
_cell.angle_gamma   90.00
#
_symmetry.space_group_name_H-M   'P 1'
#
loop_
_entity.id
_entity.type
_entity.pdbx_description
1 polymer ?
#
loop_
_entity_poly.entity_id
_entity_poly.type
_entity_poly.pdbx_seq_one_letter_code
_entity_poly.pdbx_strand_id
1 'polypeptide(L)'
;MLYQSLVQPSKMGDRAYVYDRIDAANYSAFAPITWCIFFSWVIFTSHTGNGGFLSQMASWKGFQITTRLSYTFYLTQFPVFFFNVGRVRHSDYYHFQMLVSWEKLYLFFFSLECRT
;
A
#
# COMPACT_ATOMS: atom_id res chain seq x y z
N MET A 1 -14.72 8.95 13.29
CA MET A 1 -13.57 8.87 12.37
C MET A 1 -12.63 7.69 12.68
N LEU A 2 -11.89 7.69 13.80
CA LEU A 2 -10.96 6.59 14.13
C LEU A 2 -11.61 5.20 14.29
N TYR A 3 -12.75 5.15 15.00
CA TYR A 3 -13.52 3.92 15.18
C TYR A 3 -13.96 3.30 13.84
N GLN A 4 -14.41 4.16 12.93
CA GLN A 4 -14.87 3.76 11.61
C GLN A 4 -13.72 3.16 10.78
N SER A 5 -12.55 3.78 10.77
CA SER A 5 -11.38 3.27 10.04
C SER A 5 -10.81 1.96 10.60
N LEU A 6 -10.80 1.78 11.93
CA LEU A 6 -10.14 0.64 12.56
C LEU A 6 -11.07 -0.56 12.75
N VAL A 7 -12.36 -0.33 12.99
CA VAL A 7 -13.32 -1.40 13.33
C VAL A 7 -14.13 -1.87 12.12
N GLN A 8 -14.43 -1.02 11.12
CA GLN A 8 -15.11 -1.48 9.90
C GLN A 8 -14.42 -2.63 9.14
N PRO A 9 -13.08 -2.71 9.02
CA PRO A 9 -12.47 -3.86 8.33
C PRO A 9 -12.69 -5.19 9.06
N SER A 10 -12.93 -5.18 10.38
CA SER A 10 -13.17 -6.42 11.14
C SER A 10 -14.43 -7.15 10.70
N LYS A 11 -15.48 -6.40 10.32
CA LYS A 11 -16.75 -6.97 9.85
C LYS A 11 -16.66 -7.47 8.41
N MET A 12 -15.79 -6.87 7.60
CA MET A 12 -15.55 -7.24 6.20
C MET A 12 -14.73 -8.52 6.03
N GLY A 13 -14.06 -9.01 7.10
CA GLY A 13 -13.26 -10.23 7.08
C GLY A 13 -14.04 -11.52 7.31
N ASP A 14 -15.32 -11.45 7.71
CA ASP A 14 -16.14 -12.62 7.96
C ASP A 14 -16.71 -13.23 6.66
N ARG A 15 -16.76 -14.56 6.57
CA ARG A 15 -17.24 -15.27 5.37
C ARG A 15 -18.73 -15.08 5.12
N ALA A 16 -19.50 -14.79 6.18
CA ALA A 16 -20.93 -14.52 6.11
C ALA A 16 -21.25 -13.02 5.87
N TYR A 17 -20.25 -12.18 5.62
CA TYR A 17 -20.45 -10.75 5.42
C TYR A 17 -21.20 -10.46 4.11
N VAL A 18 -22.37 -9.82 4.23
CA VAL A 18 -23.11 -9.26 3.09
C VAL A 18 -22.54 -7.88 2.78
N TYR A 19 -22.09 -7.67 1.55
CA TYR A 19 -21.45 -6.42 1.14
C TYR A 19 -22.41 -5.22 1.25
N ASP A 20 -22.14 -4.33 2.20
CA ASP A 20 -22.77 -3.02 2.29
C ASP A 20 -21.87 -1.93 1.67
N ARG A 21 -22.46 -1.13 0.77
CA ARG A 21 -21.82 -0.03 0.06
C ARG A 21 -21.45 1.12 1.01
N ILE A 22 -22.26 1.35 2.04
CA ILE A 22 -22.06 2.45 2.99
C ILE A 22 -20.85 2.17 3.89
N ASP A 23 -20.71 0.93 4.35
CA ASP A 23 -19.57 0.52 5.17
C ASP A 23 -18.24 0.61 4.39
N ALA A 24 -18.25 0.23 3.11
CA ALA A 24 -17.08 0.34 2.24
C ALA A 24 -16.72 1.80 1.93
N ALA A 25 -17.71 2.65 1.61
CA ALA A 25 -17.51 4.06 1.33
C ALA A 25 -16.93 4.80 2.54
N ASN A 26 -17.51 4.58 3.72
CA ASN A 26 -17.03 5.17 4.97
C ASN A 26 -15.58 4.75 5.28
N TYR A 27 -15.24 3.47 5.11
CA TYR A 27 -13.86 3.01 5.32
C TYR A 27 -12.88 3.70 4.36
N SER A 28 -13.21 3.78 3.06
CA SER A 28 -12.36 4.41 2.05
C SER A 28 -12.10 5.90 2.31
N ALA A 29 -13.07 6.62 2.87
CA ALA A 29 -12.94 8.05 3.18
C ALA A 29 -12.14 8.30 4.46
N PHE A 30 -12.39 7.54 5.54
CA PHE A 30 -11.79 7.81 6.85
C PHE A 30 -10.42 7.15 7.05
N ALA A 31 -10.13 6.05 6.36
CA ALA A 31 -8.83 5.38 6.43
C ALA A 31 -7.64 6.31 6.12
N PRO A 32 -7.60 7.05 4.99
CA PRO A 32 -6.48 7.94 4.70
C PRO A 32 -6.37 9.09 5.70
N ILE A 33 -7.49 9.69 6.13
CA ILE A 33 -7.51 10.78 7.12
C ILE A 33 -6.90 10.31 8.44
N THR A 34 -7.28 9.11 8.88
CA THR A 34 -6.78 8.50 10.11
C THR A 34 -5.28 8.28 10.06
N TRP A 35 -4.78 7.75 8.95
CA TRP A 35 -3.35 7.55 8.74
C TRP A 35 -2.57 8.87 8.67
N CYS A 36 -3.11 9.90 8.02
CA CYS A 36 -2.49 11.23 7.98
C CYS A 36 -2.34 11.84 9.39
N ILE A 37 -3.37 11.76 10.22
CA ILE A 37 -3.32 12.27 11.60
C ILE A 37 -2.31 11.47 12.43
N PHE A 38 -2.28 10.14 12.26
CA PHE A 38 -1.31 9.28 12.94
C PHE A 38 0.14 9.67 12.58
N PHE A 39 0.47 9.84 11.31
CA PHE A 39 1.81 10.28 10.90
C PHE A 39 2.13 11.71 11.33
N SER A 40 1.15 12.63 11.28
CA SER A 40 1.31 13.98 11.80
C SER A 40 1.68 13.98 13.30
N TRP A 41 1.03 13.13 14.10
CA TRP A 41 1.36 12.94 15.51
C TRP A 41 2.76 12.36 15.71
N VAL A 42 3.17 11.38 14.91
CA VAL A 42 4.53 10.82 14.96
C VAL A 42 5.60 11.88 14.64
N ILE A 43 5.35 12.73 13.63
CA ILE A 43 6.27 13.82 13.28
C ILE A 43 6.32 14.86 14.41
N PHE A 44 5.16 15.27 14.93
CA PHE A 44 5.07 16.25 16.02
C PHE A 44 5.82 15.79 17.27
N THR A 45 5.56 14.56 17.73
CA THR A 45 6.22 13.97 18.90
C THR A 45 7.74 13.83 18.71
N SER A 46 8.18 13.54 17.48
CA SER A 46 9.61 13.48 17.14
C SER A 46 10.26 14.86 17.20
N HIS A 47 9.59 15.92 16.74
CA HIS A 47 10.10 17.29 16.79
C HIS A 47 10.16 17.88 18.21
N THR A 48 9.24 17.52 19.10
CA THR A 48 9.22 18.00 20.49
C THR A 48 10.29 17.31 21.37
N GLY A 49 11.07 16.36 20.84
CA GLY A 49 12.12 15.66 21.59
C GLY A 49 11.59 14.62 22.60
N ASN A 50 10.26 14.49 22.72
CA ASN A 50 9.57 13.51 23.57
C ASN A 50 9.22 12.22 22.79
N GLY A 51 9.81 12.02 21.62
CA GLY A 51 9.47 10.94 20.68
C GLY A 51 9.87 9.52 21.11
N GLY A 52 10.72 9.38 22.13
CA GLY A 52 11.09 8.10 22.75
C GLY A 52 11.24 6.92 21.78
N PHE A 53 10.57 5.81 22.09
CA PHE A 53 10.59 4.56 21.30
C PHE A 53 10.03 4.72 19.88
N LEU A 54 8.96 5.52 19.70
CA LEU A 54 8.32 5.74 18.40
C LEU A 54 9.24 6.48 17.42
N SER A 55 9.99 7.49 17.89
CA SER A 55 10.97 8.20 17.08
C SER A 55 12.15 7.31 16.71
N GLN A 56 12.58 6.41 17.60
CA GLN A 56 13.67 5.48 17.33
C GLN A 56 13.25 4.39 16.32
N MET A 57 12.02 3.89 16.42
CA MET A 57 11.43 2.99 15.43
C MET A 57 11.30 3.67 14.06
N ALA A 58 10.79 4.90 14.01
CA ALA A 58 10.61 5.64 12.76
C ALA A 58 11.94 5.98 12.07
N SER A 59 13.02 6.18 12.84
CA SER A 59 14.37 6.43 12.31
C SER A 59 15.12 5.14 11.89
N TRP A 60 14.49 3.98 11.99
CA TRP A 60 15.16 2.72 11.68
C TRP A 60 15.50 2.62 10.19
N LYS A 61 16.77 2.30 9.89
CA LYS A 61 17.29 2.07 8.53
C LYS A 61 16.46 1.06 7.71
N GLY A 62 15.70 0.17 8.34
CA GLY A 62 14.78 -0.74 7.66
C GLY A 62 13.72 -0.02 6.82
N PHE A 63 13.19 1.11 7.29
CA PHE A 63 12.19 1.89 6.55
C PHE A 63 12.73 2.45 5.23
N GLN A 64 14.03 2.71 5.12
CA GLN A 64 14.64 3.16 3.86
C GLN A 64 14.54 2.10 2.76
N ILE A 65 14.67 0.82 3.11
CA ILE A 65 14.54 -0.29 2.15
C ILE A 65 13.09 -0.40 1.68
N THR A 66 12.12 -0.35 2.61
CA THR A 66 10.69 -0.40 2.27
C THR A 66 10.26 0.75 1.37
N THR A 67 10.76 1.96 1.61
CA THR A 67 10.47 3.13 0.75
C THR A 67 11.05 2.97 -0.65
N ARG A 68 12.28 2.47 -0.77
CA ARG A 68 12.91 2.18 -2.07
C ARG A 68 12.13 1.11 -2.83
N LEU A 69 11.73 0.03 -2.15
CA LEU A 69 10.95 -1.06 -2.72
C LEU A 69 9.55 -0.61 -3.17
N SER A 70 8.86 0.17 -2.34
CA SER A 70 7.55 0.74 -2.68
C SER A 70 7.62 1.65 -3.90
N TYR A 71 8.70 2.43 -4.01
CA TYR A 71 8.94 3.29 -5.18
C TYR A 71 9.15 2.48 -6.46
N THR A 72 9.89 1.37 -6.40
CA THR A 72 10.05 0.46 -7.56
C THR A 72 8.72 -0.17 -7.98
N PHE A 73 7.89 -0.59 -7.03
CA PHE A 73 6.54 -1.09 -7.33
C PHE A 73 5.66 -0.02 -7.98
N TYR A 74 5.72 1.22 -7.48
CA TYR A 74 4.97 2.34 -8.05
C TYR A 74 5.35 2.61 -9.52
N LEU A 75 6.65 2.58 -9.84
CA LEU A 75 7.13 2.77 -11.21
C LEU A 75 6.74 1.62 -12.15
N THR A 76 6.70 0.38 -11.67
CA THR A 76 6.40 -0.81 -12.49
C THR A 76 4.89 -1.05 -12.69
N GLN A 77 4.06 -0.63 -11.74
CA GLN A 77 2.60 -0.71 -11.80
C GLN A 77 2.02 -0.08 -13.07
N PHE A 78 2.42 1.16 -13.38
CA PHE A 78 1.84 1.94 -14.49
C PHE A 78 2.10 1.31 -15.86
N PRO A 79 3.36 0.96 -16.21
CA PRO A 79 3.67 0.27 -17.46
C PRO A 79 2.98 -1.10 -17.58
N VAL A 80 2.93 -1.87 -16.49
CA VAL A 80 2.28 -3.19 -16.48
C VAL A 80 0.77 -3.05 -16.75
N PHE A 81 0.12 -2.05 -16.15
CA PHE A 81 -1.29 -1.78 -16.39
C PHE A 81 -1.54 -1.40 -17.85
N PHE A 82 -0.75 -0.49 -18.42
CA PHE A 82 -0.86 -0.09 -19.83
C PHE A 82 -0.63 -1.24 -20.79
N PHE A 83 0.39 -2.08 -20.51
CA PHE A 83 0.69 -3.26 -21.31
C PHE A 83 -0.43 -4.30 -21.24
N ASN A 84 -1.05 -4.47 -20.07
CA ASN A 84 -2.18 -5.37 -19.91
C ASN A 84 -3.42 -4.84 -20.67
N VAL A 85 -3.78 -3.56 -20.52
CA VAL A 85 -4.89 -2.93 -21.26
C VAL A 85 -4.67 -2.98 -22.78
N GLY A 86 -3.43 -2.82 -23.25
CA GLY A 86 -3.09 -2.90 -24.68
C GLY A 86 -3.12 -4.31 -25.26
N ARG A 87 -2.97 -5.36 -24.43
CA ARG A 87 -2.96 -6.77 -24.86
C ARG A 87 -4.28 -7.50 -24.64
N VAL A 88 -5.06 -7.10 -23.65
CA VAL A 88 -6.34 -7.72 -23.30
C VAL A 88 -7.38 -7.39 -24.38
N ARG A 89 -7.52 -8.30 -25.35
CA ARG A 89 -8.66 -8.34 -26.29
C ARG A 89 -9.72 -9.36 -25.87
N HIS A 90 -9.43 -10.20 -24.87
CA HIS A 90 -10.36 -11.19 -24.30
C HIS A 90 -10.18 -11.29 -22.77
N SER A 91 -11.24 -11.69 -22.06
CA SER A 91 -11.29 -11.73 -20.60
C SER A 91 -10.48 -12.90 -20.04
N ASP A 92 -9.19 -12.68 -19.80
CA ASP A 92 -8.35 -13.64 -19.10
C ASP A 92 -8.58 -13.59 -17.58
N TYR A 93 -8.60 -14.76 -16.94
CA TYR A 93 -8.76 -14.89 -15.49
C TYR A 93 -7.45 -14.54 -14.77
N TYR A 94 -7.51 -13.57 -13.86
CA TYR A 94 -6.37 -13.11 -13.06
C TYR A 94 -5.96 -14.19 -12.03
N HIS A 95 -5.01 -15.05 -12.38
CA HIS A 95 -4.31 -15.90 -11.42
C HIS A 95 -3.07 -15.19 -10.86
N PHE A 96 -2.73 -15.46 -9.58
CA PHE A 96 -1.56 -14.89 -8.89
C PHE A 96 -0.25 -15.03 -9.69
N GLN A 97 -0.12 -16.10 -10.47
CA GLN A 97 1.02 -16.40 -11.34
C GLN A 97 1.19 -15.41 -12.51
N MET A 98 0.13 -14.70 -12.91
CA MET A 98 0.18 -13.66 -13.96
C MET A 98 0.73 -12.31 -13.44
N LEU A 99 0.72 -12.10 -12.12
CA LEU A 99 1.37 -10.96 -11.47
C LEU A 99 2.88 -11.20 -11.36
N VAL A 100 3.30 -12.45 -11.10
CA VAL A 100 4.71 -12.89 -10.99
C VAL A 100 5.17 -13.55 -12.30
N SER A 101 4.91 -12.92 -13.43
CA SER A 101 5.50 -13.37 -14.70
C SER A 101 6.95 -12.89 -14.79
N TRP A 102 7.86 -13.75 -15.26
CA TRP A 102 9.31 -13.50 -15.27
C TRP A 102 9.72 -12.18 -15.96
N GLU A 103 8.99 -11.74 -16.98
CA GLU A 103 9.25 -10.45 -17.65
C GLU A 103 9.04 -9.24 -16.72
N LYS A 104 8.00 -9.29 -15.87
CA LYS A 104 7.71 -8.22 -14.89
C LYS A 104 8.75 -8.24 -13.76
N LEU A 105 9.22 -9.42 -13.39
CA LEU A 105 10.27 -9.60 -12.39
C LEU A 105 11.63 -9.09 -12.90
N TYR A 106 11.93 -9.26 -14.20
CA TYR A 106 13.14 -8.73 -14.83
C TYR A 106 13.11 -7.20 -14.93
N LEU A 107 11.97 -6.59 -15.27
CA LEU A 107 11.79 -5.12 -15.23
C LEU A 107 11.90 -4.56 -13.81
N PHE A 108 11.42 -5.29 -12.81
CA PHE A 108 11.57 -4.94 -11.39
C PHE A 108 13.03 -5.01 -10.94
N PHE A 109 13.74 -6.09 -11.27
CA PHE A 109 15.18 -6.23 -10.98
C PHE A 109 16.02 -5.20 -11.74
N PHE A 110 15.72 -4.93 -13.02
CA PHE A 110 16.38 -3.89 -13.81
C PHE A 110 16.15 -2.49 -13.23
N SER A 111 14.93 -2.18 -12.76
CA SER A 111 14.64 -0.91 -12.08
C SER A 111 15.36 -0.78 -10.71
N LEU A 112 15.64 -1.90 -10.06
CA LEU A 112 16.47 -1.95 -8.84
C LEU A 112 17.95 -1.76 -9.18
N GLU A 113 18.47 -2.48 -10.18
CA GLU A 113 19.87 -2.44 -10.63
C GLU A 113 20.26 -1.05 -11.15
N CYS A 114 19.42 -0.40 -11.97
CA CYS A 114 19.65 0.97 -12.46
C CYS A 114 19.66 2.05 -11.37
N ARG A 115 19.30 1.72 -10.13
CA ARG A 115 19.26 2.67 -9.00
C ARG A 115 20.39 2.46 -7.99
N THR A 116 21.14 1.36 -8.07
CA THR A 116 22.31 1.07 -7.21
C THR A 116 23.58 1.62 -7.85
#